data_AF-A0A8T4E6B1-F1
#
_entry.id   AF-A0A8T4E6B1-F1
#
_cell.length_a   1.000
_cell.length_b   1.000
_cell.length_c   1.000
_cell.angle_alpha   90.00
_cell.angle_beta   90.00
_cell.angle_gamma   90.00
#
_symmetry.space_group_name_H-M   'P 1'
#
loop_
_entity.id
_entity.type
_entity.pdbx_description
1 polymer ?
#
loop_
_entity_poly.entity_id
_entity_poly.type
_entity_poly.pdbx_seq_one_letter_code
_entity_poly.pdbx_strand_id
1 'polypeptide(L)'
;MEEFAERLKDYFAQDDIPSIKSLIEKTINEYEWKNLVNVLRNVTKSLYGQHLLKTNYMILSIFGFRELIGVDCDIFSELASIQHPISLDYVSDVFFDNLIQVIRTQFKSGGSTLFFDIDKISKTKSAIIANDLLEARYRETIFILAEFDEKLPSLTNEWVNVARLWRIGYGLRILKARNHGMMIHVNEYKEIRNRIMNELGINPERLIEERDRLKMEDNLQYLQLSDTLDNFVLSYIMSLGVRGRFEPHYKSLINHEGLDEF
;
A
#
# COMPACT_ATOMS: atom_id res chain seq x y z
N MET A 1 -24.33 -22.09 3.31
CA MET A 1 -23.27 -21.13 3.72
C MET A 1 -22.06 -21.79 4.35
N GLU A 2 -22.21 -22.78 5.24
CA GLU A 2 -21.06 -23.46 5.87
C GLU A 2 -20.18 -24.22 4.85
N GLU A 3 -20.78 -25.03 3.96
CA GLU A 3 -20.05 -25.71 2.89
C GLU A 3 -19.32 -24.72 1.95
N PHE A 4 -19.95 -23.59 1.64
CA PHE A 4 -19.33 -22.53 0.84
C PHE A 4 -18.11 -21.93 1.55
N ALA A 5 -18.19 -21.69 2.86
CA ALA A 5 -17.09 -21.16 3.66
C ALA A 5 -15.91 -22.13 3.73
N GLU A 6 -16.16 -23.44 3.94
CA GLU A 6 -15.10 -24.45 3.96
C GLU A 6 -14.40 -24.58 2.60
N ARG A 7 -15.15 -24.60 1.50
CA ARG A 7 -14.55 -24.64 0.15
C ARG A 7 -13.74 -23.38 -0.16
N LEU A 8 -14.24 -22.20 0.22
CA LEU A 8 -13.47 -20.96 0.09
C LEU A 8 -12.17 -21.04 0.88
N LYS A 9 -12.21 -21.58 2.10
CA LYS A 9 -11.04 -21.72 2.95
C LYS A 9 -9.98 -22.60 2.30
N ASP A 10 -10.38 -23.73 1.72
CA ASP A 10 -9.47 -24.61 0.98
C ASP A 10 -8.83 -23.92 -0.22
N TYR A 11 -9.62 -23.19 -1.02
CA TYR A 11 -9.09 -22.49 -2.20
C TYR A 11 -8.19 -21.31 -1.82
N PHE A 12 -8.52 -20.55 -0.77
CA PHE A 12 -7.65 -19.49 -0.26
C PHE A 12 -6.33 -20.04 0.29
N ALA A 13 -6.35 -21.18 0.99
CA ALA A 13 -5.13 -21.81 1.49
C ALA A 13 -4.19 -22.28 0.37
N GLN A 14 -4.72 -22.50 -0.84
CA GLN A 14 -3.98 -22.92 -2.03
C GLN A 14 -3.70 -21.77 -3.00
N ASP A 15 -4.09 -20.54 -2.68
CA ASP A 15 -4.07 -19.38 -3.58
C ASP A 15 -4.78 -19.62 -4.94
N ASP A 16 -5.79 -20.49 -4.98
CA ASP A 16 -6.53 -20.87 -6.20
C ASP A 16 -7.62 -19.83 -6.55
N ILE A 17 -7.17 -18.68 -7.06
CA ILE A 17 -8.04 -17.58 -7.50
C ILE A 17 -9.11 -18.02 -8.53
N PRO A 18 -8.79 -18.83 -9.57
CA PRO A 18 -9.81 -19.32 -10.51
C PRO A 18 -10.95 -20.10 -9.84
N SER A 19 -10.64 -21.00 -8.90
CA SER A 19 -11.66 -21.76 -8.18
C SER A 19 -12.50 -20.87 -7.25
N ILE A 20 -11.89 -19.87 -6.60
CA ILE A 20 -12.62 -18.88 -5.79
C ILE A 20 -13.60 -18.10 -6.66
N LYS A 21 -13.16 -17.57 -7.81
CA LYS A 21 -14.02 -16.84 -8.77
C LYS A 21 -15.21 -17.69 -9.20
N SER A 22 -14.96 -18.92 -9.64
CA SER A 22 -16.01 -19.84 -10.09
C SER A 22 -17.02 -20.17 -8.98
N LEU A 23 -16.54 -20.29 -7.72
CA LEU A 23 -17.41 -20.55 -6.59
C LEU A 23 -18.30 -19.34 -6.25
N ILE A 24 -17.75 -18.12 -6.30
CA ILE A 24 -18.52 -16.88 -6.09
C ILE A 24 -19.57 -16.70 -7.20
N GLU A 25 -19.19 -16.90 -8.47
CA GLU A 25 -20.11 -16.78 -9.61
C GLU A 25 -21.33 -17.70 -9.49
N LYS A 26 -21.13 -18.94 -9.03
CA LYS A 26 -22.23 -19.90 -8.85
C LYS A 26 -23.17 -19.50 -7.72
N THR A 27 -22.65 -18.84 -6.70
CA THR A 27 -23.39 -18.54 -5.46
C THR A 27 -23.98 -17.14 -5.43
N ILE A 28 -23.57 -16.24 -6.33
CA ILE A 28 -23.99 -14.83 -6.34
C ILE A 28 -25.51 -14.64 -6.47
N ASN A 29 -26.18 -15.57 -7.17
CA ASN A 29 -27.63 -15.55 -7.36
C ASN A 29 -28.38 -16.39 -6.30
N GLU A 30 -27.66 -17.18 -5.50
CA GLU A 30 -28.24 -18.08 -4.50
C GLU A 30 -28.35 -17.41 -3.12
N TYR A 31 -27.50 -16.42 -2.85
CA TYR A 31 -27.40 -15.77 -1.55
C TYR A 31 -27.36 -14.24 -1.67
N GLU A 32 -27.79 -13.55 -0.62
CA GLU A 32 -27.61 -12.10 -0.55
C GLU A 32 -26.13 -11.74 -0.58
N TRP A 33 -25.77 -10.77 -1.42
CA TRP A 33 -24.39 -10.32 -1.61
C TRP A 33 -23.65 -10.00 -0.32
N LYS A 34 -24.30 -9.27 0.60
CA LYS A 34 -23.71 -8.92 1.89
C LYS A 34 -23.32 -10.14 2.71
N ASN A 35 -24.08 -11.24 2.62
CA ASN A 35 -23.76 -12.49 3.30
C ASN A 35 -22.54 -13.16 2.66
N LEU A 36 -22.43 -13.14 1.33
CA LEU A 36 -21.24 -13.64 0.61
C LEU A 36 -19.99 -12.85 0.99
N VAL A 37 -20.05 -11.51 1.00
CA VAL A 37 -18.94 -10.63 1.40
C VAL A 37 -18.55 -10.87 2.86
N ASN A 38 -19.53 -11.07 3.76
CA ASN A 38 -19.26 -11.37 5.16
C ASN A 38 -18.54 -12.73 5.31
N VAL A 39 -18.91 -13.74 4.53
CA VAL A 39 -18.18 -15.02 4.53
C VAL A 39 -16.77 -14.85 3.97
N LEU A 40 -16.56 -14.12 2.88
CA LEU A 40 -15.22 -13.81 2.36
C LEU A 40 -14.36 -13.13 3.44
N ARG A 41 -14.91 -12.12 4.14
CA ARG A 41 -14.26 -11.44 5.26
C ARG A 41 -13.89 -12.40 6.39
N ASN A 42 -14.80 -13.28 6.79
CA ASN A 42 -14.56 -14.21 7.89
C ASN A 42 -13.53 -15.29 7.53
N VAL A 43 -13.61 -15.85 6.32
CA VAL A 43 -12.67 -16.86 5.84
C VAL A 43 -11.27 -16.27 5.74
N THR A 44 -11.12 -15.13 5.06
CA THR A 44 -9.81 -14.46 4.93
C THR A 44 -9.25 -14.05 6.30
N LYS A 45 -10.06 -13.51 7.20
CA LYS A 45 -9.64 -13.20 8.58
C LYS A 45 -9.21 -14.46 9.35
N SER A 46 -9.88 -15.60 9.15
CA SER A 46 -9.51 -16.85 9.82
C SER A 46 -8.19 -17.43 9.32
N LEU A 47 -7.88 -17.27 8.03
CA LEU A 47 -6.66 -17.80 7.40
C LEU A 47 -5.47 -16.85 7.56
N TYR A 48 -5.69 -15.56 7.31
CA TYR A 48 -4.64 -14.56 7.22
C TYR A 48 -4.52 -13.72 8.50
N GLY A 49 -5.41 -13.89 9.48
CA GLY A 49 -5.37 -13.16 10.74
C GLY A 49 -5.37 -11.65 10.53
N GLN A 50 -4.25 -11.01 10.88
CA GLN A 50 -4.03 -9.56 10.73
C GLN A 50 -3.18 -9.19 9.49
N HIS A 51 -2.90 -10.14 8.58
CA HIS A 51 -2.14 -9.87 7.35
C HIS A 51 -3.01 -9.11 6.32
N LEU A 52 -3.12 -7.79 6.52
CA LEU A 52 -3.91 -6.89 5.67
C LEU A 52 -3.50 -6.97 4.20
N LEU A 53 -2.20 -6.88 3.88
CA LEU A 53 -1.74 -6.90 2.49
C LEU A 53 -2.08 -8.21 1.78
N LYS A 54 -1.92 -9.37 2.43
CA LYS A 54 -2.32 -10.66 1.85
C LYS A 54 -3.82 -10.71 1.62
N THR A 55 -4.61 -10.25 2.59
CA THR A 55 -6.08 -10.16 2.44
C THR A 55 -6.45 -9.27 1.26
N ASN A 56 -5.92 -8.04 1.18
CA ASN A 56 -6.18 -7.11 0.09
C ASN A 56 -5.73 -7.68 -1.26
N TYR A 57 -4.51 -8.24 -1.33
CA TYR A 57 -4.01 -8.87 -2.54
C TYR A 57 -4.94 -9.97 -3.05
N MET A 58 -5.37 -10.87 -2.17
CA MET A 58 -6.22 -12.00 -2.55
C MET A 58 -7.59 -11.53 -3.01
N ILE A 59 -8.23 -10.62 -2.28
CA ILE A 59 -9.53 -10.08 -2.66
C ILE A 59 -9.44 -9.30 -3.98
N LEU A 60 -8.47 -8.40 -4.13
CA LEU A 60 -8.27 -7.67 -5.38
C LEU A 60 -7.95 -8.62 -6.55
N SER A 61 -7.25 -9.74 -6.31
CA SER A 61 -6.97 -10.74 -7.35
C SER A 61 -8.24 -11.47 -7.83
N ILE A 62 -9.22 -11.69 -6.95
CA ILE A 62 -10.55 -12.23 -7.33
C ILE A 62 -11.26 -11.27 -8.31
N PHE A 63 -11.05 -9.97 -8.21
CA PHE A 63 -11.66 -9.01 -9.14
C PHE A 63 -10.72 -8.57 -10.27
N GLY A 64 -9.45 -9.01 -10.25
CA GLY A 64 -8.46 -8.71 -11.28
C GLY A 64 -7.78 -7.34 -11.14
N PHE A 65 -7.73 -6.79 -9.92
CA PHE A 65 -7.18 -5.45 -9.63
C PHE A 65 -5.98 -5.48 -8.68
N ARG A 66 -5.15 -6.54 -8.76
CA ARG A 66 -4.02 -6.75 -7.84
C ARG A 66 -3.00 -5.61 -7.83
N GLU A 67 -2.93 -4.82 -8.91
CA GLU A 67 -2.10 -3.63 -9.01
C GLU A 67 -2.56 -2.47 -8.13
N LEU A 68 -3.81 -2.52 -7.63
CA LEU A 68 -4.41 -1.52 -6.75
C LEU A 68 -4.23 -1.86 -5.26
N ILE A 69 -3.28 -2.75 -4.91
CA ILE A 69 -3.04 -3.18 -3.52
C ILE A 69 -2.72 -2.03 -2.55
N GLY A 70 -2.23 -0.89 -3.07
CA GLY A 70 -1.98 0.34 -2.30
C GLY A 70 -3.22 1.12 -1.87
N VAL A 71 -4.43 0.69 -2.25
CA VAL A 71 -5.67 1.36 -1.83
C VAL A 71 -5.85 1.26 -0.32
N ASP A 72 -6.04 2.40 0.33
CA ASP A 72 -6.16 2.53 1.78
C ASP A 72 -7.63 2.63 2.20
N CYS A 73 -8.34 1.50 2.16
CA CYS A 73 -9.75 1.41 2.56
C CYS A 73 -10.12 0.03 3.14
N ASP A 74 -11.30 -0.06 3.78
CA ASP A 74 -11.91 -1.35 4.09
C ASP A 74 -12.54 -1.94 2.81
N ILE A 75 -11.75 -2.73 2.08
CA ILE A 75 -12.17 -3.40 0.84
C ILE A 75 -13.46 -4.21 0.97
N PHE A 76 -13.77 -4.76 2.14
CA PHE A 76 -15.00 -5.52 2.34
C PHE A 76 -16.20 -4.61 2.54
N SER A 77 -16.02 -3.44 3.15
CA SER A 77 -17.08 -2.43 3.24
C SER A 77 -17.39 -1.85 1.86
N GLU A 78 -16.36 -1.59 1.04
CA GLU A 78 -16.53 -1.18 -0.36
C GLU A 78 -17.27 -2.26 -1.17
N LEU A 79 -16.88 -3.53 -1.05
CA LEU A 79 -17.60 -4.63 -1.71
C LEU A 79 -19.05 -4.76 -1.23
N ALA A 80 -19.30 -4.70 0.08
CA ALA A 80 -20.64 -4.83 0.65
C ALA A 80 -21.58 -3.67 0.30
N SER A 81 -21.04 -2.55 -0.18
CA SER A 81 -21.82 -1.39 -0.63
C SER A 81 -22.56 -1.64 -1.96
N ILE A 82 -22.09 -2.60 -2.76
CA ILE A 82 -22.64 -2.92 -4.08
C ILE A 82 -24.03 -3.54 -3.91
N GLN A 83 -25.05 -2.86 -4.43
CA GLN A 83 -26.43 -3.31 -4.35
C GLN A 83 -26.78 -4.16 -5.57
N HIS A 84 -27.55 -5.24 -5.34
CA HIS A 84 -28.13 -6.08 -6.39
C HIS A 84 -27.13 -6.56 -7.46
N PRO A 85 -26.08 -7.31 -7.08
CA PRO A 85 -25.13 -7.80 -8.07
C PRO A 85 -25.81 -8.76 -9.05
N ILE A 86 -25.56 -8.56 -10.33
CA ILE A 86 -26.14 -9.37 -11.42
C ILE A 86 -25.18 -10.49 -11.83
N SER A 87 -23.88 -10.22 -11.77
CA SER A 87 -22.80 -11.14 -12.11
C SER A 87 -21.51 -10.74 -11.39
N LEU A 88 -20.51 -11.63 -11.37
CA LEU A 88 -19.20 -11.28 -10.84
C LEU A 88 -18.53 -10.16 -11.65
N ASP A 89 -18.71 -10.15 -12.97
CA ASP A 89 -18.21 -9.06 -13.83
C ASP A 89 -18.84 -7.71 -13.48
N TYR A 90 -20.16 -7.68 -13.25
CA TYR A 90 -20.86 -6.46 -12.80
C TYR A 90 -20.30 -5.96 -11.46
N VAL A 91 -20.11 -6.86 -10.50
CA VAL A 91 -19.47 -6.52 -9.22
C VAL A 91 -18.07 -5.96 -9.44
N SER A 92 -17.29 -6.62 -10.31
CA SER A 92 -15.92 -6.23 -10.61
C SER A 92 -15.86 -4.80 -11.17
N ASP A 93 -16.74 -4.44 -12.10
CA ASP A 93 -16.77 -3.10 -12.68
C ASP A 93 -17.21 -2.02 -11.69
N VAL A 94 -18.28 -2.26 -10.92
CA VAL A 94 -18.73 -1.31 -9.89
C VAL A 94 -17.67 -1.16 -8.79
N PHE A 95 -17.06 -2.27 -8.37
CA PHE A 95 -16.00 -2.24 -7.37
C PHE A 95 -14.77 -1.47 -7.87
N PHE A 96 -14.37 -1.67 -9.13
CA PHE A 96 -13.30 -0.91 -9.75
C PHE A 96 -13.58 0.59 -9.70
N ASP A 97 -14.76 1.03 -10.13
CA ASP A 97 -15.12 2.45 -10.13
C ASP A 97 -15.07 3.07 -8.73
N ASN A 98 -15.57 2.34 -7.72
CA ASN A 98 -15.48 2.76 -6.33
C ASN A 98 -14.02 2.88 -5.87
N LEU A 99 -13.18 1.87 -6.15
CA LEU A 99 -11.76 1.90 -5.78
C LEU A 99 -11.04 3.09 -6.44
N ILE A 100 -11.32 3.41 -7.71
CA ILE A 100 -10.73 4.56 -8.38
C ILE A 100 -11.12 5.88 -7.70
N GLN A 101 -12.37 6.02 -7.25
CA GLN A 101 -12.80 7.19 -6.50
C GLN A 101 -12.10 7.30 -5.13
N VAL A 102 -11.98 6.19 -4.41
CA VAL A 102 -11.23 6.10 -3.15
C VAL A 102 -9.77 6.50 -3.36
N ILE A 103 -9.12 5.93 -4.36
CA ILE A 103 -7.70 6.19 -4.67
C ILE A 103 -7.49 7.66 -5.04
N ARG A 104 -8.36 8.25 -5.86
CA ARG A 104 -8.27 9.69 -6.17
C ARG A 104 -8.44 10.56 -4.94
N THR A 105 -9.32 10.17 -4.03
CA THR A 105 -9.52 10.87 -2.75
C THR A 105 -8.30 10.72 -1.86
N GLN A 106 -7.73 9.52 -1.77
CA GLN A 106 -6.46 9.22 -1.09
C GLN A 106 -5.35 10.13 -1.65
N PHE A 107 -5.14 10.18 -2.96
CA PHE A 107 -4.10 11.03 -3.58
C PHE A 107 -4.30 12.53 -3.34
N LYS A 108 -5.55 13.01 -3.39
CA LYS A 108 -5.90 14.43 -3.15
C LYS A 108 -5.78 14.84 -1.69
N SER A 109 -6.04 13.93 -0.75
CA SER A 109 -5.92 14.18 0.69
C SER A 109 -4.51 13.97 1.23
N GLY A 110 -3.54 13.67 0.35
CA GLY A 110 -2.17 13.36 0.77
C GLY A 110 -2.04 11.98 1.41
N GLY A 111 -2.96 11.07 1.15
CA GLY A 111 -2.85 9.66 1.47
C GLY A 111 -1.65 9.00 0.79
N SER A 112 -1.21 7.87 1.34
CA SER A 112 0.03 7.23 0.90
C SER A 112 -0.02 6.69 -0.52
N THR A 113 1.13 6.72 -1.22
CA THR A 113 1.29 6.09 -2.54
C THR A 113 1.99 4.72 -2.48
N LEU A 114 2.13 4.17 -1.28
CA LEU A 114 2.80 2.90 -1.03
C LEU A 114 2.06 1.74 -1.70
N PHE A 115 2.83 0.75 -2.16
CA PHE A 115 2.34 -0.47 -2.84
C PHE A 115 1.59 -0.29 -4.17
N PHE A 116 1.45 0.94 -4.68
CA PHE A 116 1.06 1.13 -6.07
C PHE A 116 2.25 0.92 -7.02
N ASP A 117 2.12 -0.05 -7.92
CA ASP A 117 3.12 -0.38 -8.93
C ASP A 117 2.74 0.30 -10.27
N ILE A 118 3.46 1.37 -10.62
CA ILE A 118 3.18 2.17 -11.82
C ILE A 118 3.34 1.37 -13.12
N ASP A 119 4.27 0.40 -13.14
CA ASP A 119 4.53 -0.43 -14.32
C ASP A 119 3.42 -1.46 -14.54
N LYS A 120 2.78 -1.92 -13.46
CA LYS A 120 1.58 -2.76 -13.54
C LYS A 120 0.35 -1.92 -13.88
N ILE A 121 0.14 -0.80 -13.20
CA ILE A 121 -1.00 0.12 -13.41
C ILE A 121 -1.07 0.60 -14.86
N SER A 122 0.06 0.97 -15.46
CA SER A 122 0.12 1.44 -16.85
C SER A 122 -0.29 0.39 -17.89
N LYS A 123 -0.36 -0.89 -17.51
CA LYS A 123 -0.69 -2.03 -18.40
C LYS A 123 -2.11 -2.56 -18.20
N THR A 124 -2.90 -1.96 -17.31
CA THR A 124 -4.29 -2.38 -17.03
C THR A 124 -5.27 -1.22 -17.23
N LYS A 125 -6.57 -1.48 -17.00
CA LYS A 125 -7.59 -0.41 -17.00
C LYS A 125 -7.34 0.66 -15.93
N SER A 126 -6.50 0.36 -14.93
CA SER A 126 -6.07 1.28 -13.88
C SER A 126 -5.16 2.40 -14.39
N ALA A 127 -4.68 2.37 -15.64
CA ALA A 127 -3.84 3.43 -16.21
C ALA A 127 -4.43 4.84 -16.09
N ILE A 128 -5.75 4.96 -15.92
CA ILE A 128 -6.46 6.22 -15.69
C ILE A 128 -6.05 6.98 -14.41
N ILE A 129 -5.39 6.34 -13.45
CA ILE A 129 -4.85 6.97 -12.24
C ILE A 129 -3.32 7.14 -12.28
N ALA A 130 -2.65 6.78 -13.38
CA ALA A 130 -1.18 6.79 -13.45
C ALA A 130 -0.60 8.19 -13.21
N ASN A 131 -1.18 9.22 -13.84
CA ASN A 131 -0.74 10.61 -13.65
C ASN A 131 -1.02 11.10 -12.24
N ASP A 132 -2.22 10.84 -11.71
CA ASP A 132 -2.62 11.20 -10.34
C ASP A 132 -1.64 10.58 -9.31
N LEU A 133 -1.24 9.32 -9.53
CA LEU A 133 -0.28 8.60 -8.70
C LEU A 133 1.12 9.22 -8.77
N LEU A 134 1.61 9.54 -9.97
CA LEU A 134 2.93 10.16 -10.14
C LEU A 134 2.99 11.52 -9.44
N GLU A 135 1.95 12.32 -9.57
CA GLU A 135 1.84 13.63 -8.92
C GLU A 135 1.75 13.47 -7.38
N ALA A 136 0.92 12.56 -6.90
CA ALA A 136 0.82 12.28 -5.47
C ALA A 136 2.14 11.80 -4.88
N ARG A 137 2.85 10.90 -5.57
CA ARG A 137 4.15 10.36 -5.14
C ARG A 137 5.23 11.43 -5.16
N TYR A 138 5.20 12.31 -6.15
CA TYR A 138 6.07 13.49 -6.21
C TYR A 138 5.85 14.37 -4.99
N ARG A 139 4.61 14.81 -4.73
CA ARG A 139 4.27 15.64 -3.57
C ARG A 139 4.71 14.97 -2.27
N GLU A 140 4.28 13.73 -2.05
CA GLU A 140 4.61 12.91 -0.89
C GLU A 140 6.13 12.88 -0.64
N THR A 141 6.92 12.63 -1.68
CA THR A 141 8.38 12.54 -1.57
C THR A 141 9.02 13.88 -1.22
N ILE A 142 8.59 14.98 -1.86
CA ILE A 142 9.13 16.32 -1.61
C ILE A 142 8.91 16.74 -0.16
N PHE A 143 7.69 16.57 0.34
CA PHE A 143 7.38 16.94 1.71
C PHE A 143 8.19 16.14 2.72
N ILE A 144 8.35 14.83 2.52
CA ILE A 144 9.09 13.98 3.44
C ILE A 144 10.58 14.32 3.45
N LEU A 145 11.21 14.48 2.29
CA LEU A 145 12.61 14.88 2.23
C LEU A 145 12.83 16.26 2.85
N ALA A 146 11.92 17.21 2.63
CA ALA A 146 12.05 18.54 3.20
C ALA A 146 11.93 18.53 4.74
N GLU A 147 11.03 17.71 5.29
CA GLU A 147 10.92 17.50 6.74
C GLU A 147 12.24 16.98 7.35
N PHE A 148 12.89 16.04 6.67
CA PHE A 148 14.18 15.53 7.12
C PHE A 148 15.28 16.59 7.08
N ASP A 149 15.34 17.37 6.01
CA ASP A 149 16.33 18.43 5.85
C ASP A 149 16.20 19.53 6.90
N GLU A 150 14.97 19.89 7.29
CA GLU A 150 14.72 20.84 8.39
C GLU A 150 15.21 20.29 9.74
N LYS A 151 15.14 18.97 9.94
CA LYS A 151 15.58 18.32 11.18
C LYS A 151 17.08 18.13 11.24
N LEU A 152 17.77 17.95 10.10
CA LEU A 152 19.20 17.64 10.04
C LEU A 152 20.10 18.56 10.90
N PRO A 153 19.95 19.91 10.88
CA PRO A 153 20.80 20.80 11.67
C PRO A 153 20.62 20.64 13.19
N SER A 154 19.49 20.10 13.63
CA SER A 154 19.15 19.93 15.05
C SER A 154 19.58 18.59 15.64
N LEU A 155 20.12 17.68 14.82
CA LEU A 155 20.51 16.35 15.27
C LEU A 155 21.77 16.42 16.14
N THR A 156 21.64 15.92 17.36
CA THR A 156 22.75 15.82 18.33
C THR A 156 23.62 14.57 18.12
N ASN A 157 23.18 13.65 17.27
CA ASN A 157 23.89 12.43 16.89
C ASN A 157 23.96 12.31 15.36
N GLU A 158 24.89 11.50 14.86
CA GLU A 158 25.04 11.28 13.41
C GLU A 158 23.98 10.32 12.84
N TRP A 159 22.84 10.12 13.51
CA TRP A 159 21.81 9.14 13.15
C TRP A 159 20.45 9.78 12.92
N VAL A 160 19.77 9.39 11.85
CA VAL A 160 18.45 9.89 11.46
C VAL A 160 17.43 8.78 11.58
N ASN A 161 16.28 9.06 12.20
CA ASN A 161 15.13 8.14 12.18
C ASN A 161 14.39 8.27 10.84
N VAL A 162 14.62 7.32 9.93
CA VAL A 162 14.05 7.30 8.58
C VAL A 162 12.73 6.54 8.47
N ALA A 163 12.00 6.32 9.57
CA ALA A 163 10.69 5.66 9.55
C ALA A 163 9.71 6.32 8.57
N ARG A 164 9.77 7.65 8.40
CA ARG A 164 8.94 8.34 7.40
C ARG A 164 9.33 8.05 5.95
N LEU A 165 10.61 7.78 5.65
CA LEU A 165 11.02 7.38 4.30
C LEU A 165 10.53 5.97 3.94
N TRP A 166 10.44 5.07 4.91
CA TRP A 166 9.86 3.74 4.68
C TRP A 166 8.39 3.77 4.24
N ARG A 167 7.68 4.85 4.55
CA ARG A 167 6.25 5.03 4.26
C ARG A 167 5.97 5.58 2.87
N ILE A 168 7.00 5.89 2.08
CA ILE A 168 6.86 6.41 0.71
C ILE A 168 7.48 5.43 -0.28
N GLY A 169 6.95 5.37 -1.51
CA GLY A 169 7.36 4.37 -2.51
C GLY A 169 8.86 4.38 -2.83
N TYR A 170 9.45 5.56 -3.05
CA TYR A 170 10.89 5.69 -3.33
C TYR A 170 11.76 5.27 -2.15
N GLY A 171 11.39 5.69 -0.95
CA GLY A 171 12.13 5.40 0.27
C GLY A 171 12.08 3.93 0.64
N LEU A 172 10.90 3.29 0.61
CA LEU A 172 10.74 1.84 0.81
C LEU A 172 11.69 1.05 -0.10
N ARG A 173 11.65 1.33 -1.42
CA ARG A 173 12.47 0.60 -2.41
C ARG A 173 13.97 0.74 -2.13
N ILE A 174 14.45 1.95 -1.86
CA ILE A 174 15.88 2.20 -1.64
C ILE A 174 16.34 1.62 -0.29
N LEU A 175 15.56 1.80 0.77
CA LEU A 175 15.91 1.32 2.11
C LEU A 175 15.90 -0.22 2.18
N LYS A 176 14.92 -0.87 1.53
CA LYS A 176 14.87 -2.33 1.35
C LYS A 176 16.09 -2.83 0.57
N ALA A 177 16.41 -2.22 -0.57
CA ALA A 177 17.56 -2.62 -1.40
C ALA A 177 18.91 -2.48 -0.68
N ARG A 178 19.02 -1.56 0.28
CA ARG A 178 20.22 -1.34 1.09
C ARG A 178 20.22 -2.08 2.42
N ASN A 179 19.14 -2.81 2.74
CA ASN A 179 18.97 -3.51 4.00
C ASN A 179 19.18 -2.60 5.23
N HIS A 180 18.59 -1.40 5.17
CA HIS A 180 18.61 -0.44 6.28
C HIS A 180 17.52 -0.74 7.31
N GLY A 181 17.67 -0.25 8.54
CA GLY A 181 16.64 -0.25 9.58
C GLY A 181 15.93 1.09 9.73
N MET A 182 15.39 1.37 10.92
CA MET A 182 14.79 2.68 11.25
C MET A 182 15.80 3.81 11.38
N MET A 183 17.00 3.50 11.87
CA MET A 183 18.04 4.48 12.11
C MET A 183 19.17 4.26 11.10
N ILE A 184 19.49 5.30 10.34
CA ILE A 184 20.63 5.31 9.40
C ILE A 184 21.55 6.49 9.70
N HIS A 185 22.79 6.41 9.24
CA HIS A 185 23.74 7.49 9.43
C HIS A 185 23.36 8.71 8.55
N VAL A 186 23.61 9.94 9.00
CA VAL A 186 23.28 11.18 8.27
C VAL A 186 23.88 11.18 6.85
N ASN A 187 25.10 10.67 6.68
CA ASN A 187 25.73 10.55 5.36
C ASN A 187 24.98 9.57 4.43
N GLU A 188 24.43 8.48 4.96
CA GLU A 188 23.62 7.53 4.19
C GLU A 188 22.29 8.17 3.78
N TYR A 189 21.65 8.90 4.71
CA TYR A 189 20.46 9.69 4.38
C TYR A 189 20.73 10.68 3.25
N LYS A 190 21.83 11.45 3.31
CA LYS A 190 22.20 12.42 2.26
C LYS A 190 22.38 11.75 0.90
N GLU A 191 22.98 10.56 0.85
CA GLU A 191 23.13 9.79 -0.38
C GLU A 191 21.77 9.32 -0.93
N ILE A 192 20.90 8.76 -0.06
CA ILE A 192 19.55 8.33 -0.43
C ILE A 192 18.73 9.51 -0.95
N ARG A 193 18.74 10.64 -0.23
CA ARG A 193 18.09 11.88 -0.61
C ARG A 193 18.53 12.32 -2.00
N ASN A 194 19.84 12.43 -2.25
CA ASN A 194 20.35 12.85 -3.54
C ASN A 194 19.95 11.90 -4.68
N ARG A 195 19.95 10.59 -4.41
CA ARG A 195 19.46 9.60 -5.39
C ARG A 195 17.99 9.83 -5.72
N ILE A 196 17.12 10.00 -4.72
CA ILE A 196 15.69 10.25 -4.93
C ILE A 196 15.49 11.55 -5.73
N MET A 197 16.18 12.63 -5.36
CA MET A 197 16.09 13.90 -6.07
C MET A 197 16.52 13.79 -7.54
N ASN A 198 17.59 13.04 -7.82
CA ASN A 198 18.03 12.77 -9.18
C ASN A 198 16.99 11.97 -9.97
N GLU A 199 16.35 10.97 -9.36
CA GLU A 199 15.28 10.19 -10.00
C GLU A 199 14.02 11.03 -10.28
N LEU A 200 13.76 12.05 -9.46
CA LEU A 200 12.70 13.03 -9.69
C LEU A 200 13.08 14.16 -10.66
N GLY A 201 14.36 14.26 -11.05
CA GLY A 201 14.85 15.33 -11.92
C GLY A 201 14.90 16.70 -11.24
N ILE A 202 15.01 16.76 -9.92
CA ILE A 202 15.00 18.00 -9.14
C ILE A 202 16.39 18.27 -8.58
N ASN A 203 16.83 19.54 -8.64
CA ASN A 203 18.06 19.95 -7.95
C ASN A 203 17.88 19.79 -6.42
N PRO A 204 18.71 18.99 -5.74
CA PRO A 204 18.75 18.86 -4.29
C PRO A 204 18.66 20.18 -3.51
N GLU A 205 19.26 21.26 -4.00
CA GLU A 205 19.29 22.57 -3.33
C GLU A 205 17.94 23.31 -3.38
N ARG A 206 17.07 22.95 -4.34
CA ARG A 206 15.77 23.60 -4.56
C ARG A 206 14.62 22.90 -3.86
N LEU A 207 14.90 21.89 -3.03
CA LEU A 207 13.87 21.11 -2.35
C LEU A 207 12.91 21.98 -1.52
N ILE A 208 13.44 22.98 -0.80
CA ILE A 208 12.62 23.88 0.03
C ILE A 208 11.74 24.77 -0.82
N GLU A 209 12.28 25.35 -1.90
CA GLU A 209 11.50 26.13 -2.87
C GLU A 209 10.37 25.31 -3.46
N GLU A 210 10.66 24.06 -3.82
CA GLU A 210 9.72 23.15 -4.44
C GLU A 210 8.60 22.75 -3.47
N ARG A 211 8.94 22.47 -2.23
CA ARG A 211 7.95 22.24 -1.16
C ARG A 211 7.06 23.48 -0.98
N ASP A 212 7.64 24.67 -0.95
CA ASP A 212 6.87 25.89 -0.70
C ASP A 212 5.97 26.23 -1.90
N ARG A 213 6.40 25.94 -3.13
CA ARG A 213 5.55 25.96 -4.33
C ARG A 213 4.33 25.03 -4.17
N LEU A 214 4.56 23.77 -3.79
CA LEU A 214 3.47 22.80 -3.59
C LEU A 214 2.49 23.21 -2.47
N LYS A 215 2.97 23.85 -1.41
CA LYS A 215 2.09 24.39 -0.34
C LYS A 215 1.17 25.51 -0.82
N MET A 216 1.57 26.26 -1.85
CA MET A 216 0.75 27.34 -2.42
C MET A 216 -0.31 26.80 -3.40
N GLU A 217 -0.04 25.64 -4.00
CA GLU A 217 -0.93 25.00 -4.98
C GLU A 217 -2.04 24.15 -4.33
N ASP A 218 -1.76 23.52 -3.19
CA ASP A 218 -2.67 22.56 -2.53
C ASP A 218 -2.86 22.83 -1.02
N ASN A 219 -4.05 22.47 -0.50
CA ASN A 219 -4.35 22.46 0.93
C ASN A 219 -3.49 21.41 1.69
N LEU A 220 -2.31 21.82 2.15
CA LEU A 220 -1.45 21.44 3.30
C LEU A 220 -1.39 20.02 3.91
N GLN A 221 -2.16 19.02 3.47
CA GLN A 221 -2.13 17.67 4.03
C GLN A 221 -1.22 16.78 3.19
N TYR A 222 -0.16 16.22 3.79
CA TYR A 222 0.76 15.30 3.13
C TYR A 222 1.12 14.10 4.01
N LEU A 223 1.14 12.93 3.37
CA LEU A 223 1.32 11.60 3.93
C LEU A 223 0.47 11.36 5.19
N GLN A 224 -0.83 11.10 4.97
CA GLN A 224 -1.72 10.46 5.94
C GLN A 224 -1.78 8.97 5.63
N LEU A 225 -1.24 8.15 6.52
CA LEU A 225 -1.50 6.71 6.50
C LEU A 225 -2.75 6.45 7.33
N SER A 226 -3.61 5.52 6.92
CA SER A 226 -4.52 4.94 7.88
C SER A 226 -3.74 4.28 9.01
N ASP A 227 -4.35 4.21 10.20
CA ASP A 227 -3.78 3.48 11.34
C ASP A 227 -3.40 2.05 10.96
N THR A 228 -4.16 1.43 10.04
CA THR A 228 -3.92 0.07 9.59
C THR A 228 -2.63 -0.03 8.75
N LEU A 229 -2.47 0.86 7.77
CA LEU A 229 -1.28 0.88 6.92
C LEU A 229 -0.03 1.30 7.72
N ASP A 230 -0.18 2.22 8.68
CA ASP A 230 0.92 2.63 9.55
C ASP A 230 1.42 1.49 10.44
N ASN A 231 0.50 0.78 11.10
CA ASN A 231 0.84 -0.38 11.92
C ASN A 231 1.52 -1.48 11.09
N PHE A 232 1.09 -1.70 9.85
CA PHE A 232 1.74 -2.65 8.95
C PHE A 232 3.18 -2.23 8.65
N VAL A 233 3.40 -1.00 8.18
CA VAL A 233 4.72 -0.49 7.81
C VAL A 233 5.65 -0.51 9.02
N LEU A 234 5.18 -0.08 10.19
CA LEU A 234 5.95 -0.15 11.43
C LEU A 234 6.33 -1.59 11.81
N SER A 235 5.39 -2.53 11.73
CA SER A 235 5.66 -3.94 12.04
C SER A 235 6.67 -4.55 11.07
N TYR A 236 6.56 -4.23 9.77
CA TYR A 236 7.53 -4.63 8.75
C TYR A 236 8.92 -4.07 9.06
N ILE A 237 9.04 -2.77 9.32
CA ILE A 237 10.32 -2.15 9.65
C ILE A 237 10.90 -2.74 10.94
N MET A 238 10.08 -2.96 11.97
CA MET A 238 10.54 -3.56 13.24
C MET A 238 11.09 -4.97 13.03
N SER A 239 10.53 -5.74 12.10
CA SER A 239 11.07 -7.07 11.74
C SER A 239 12.46 -7.01 11.07
N LEU A 240 12.85 -5.86 10.51
CA LEU A 240 14.16 -5.64 9.90
C LEU A 240 15.25 -5.19 10.91
N GLY A 241 14.86 -4.82 12.13
CA GLY A 241 15.75 -4.33 13.17
C GLY A 241 15.83 -2.79 13.30
N VAL A 242 16.24 -2.31 14.48
CA VAL A 242 16.17 -0.88 14.86
C VAL A 242 17.38 -0.06 14.37
N ARG A 243 18.58 -0.65 14.27
CA ARG A 243 19.83 0.02 13.87
C ARG A 243 20.66 -0.86 12.93
N GLY A 244 21.23 -0.26 11.87
CA GLY A 244 22.24 -0.93 11.03
C GLY A 244 21.70 -2.07 10.17
N ARG A 245 22.61 -2.95 9.69
CA ARG A 245 22.29 -4.12 8.87
C ARG A 245 21.58 -5.18 9.71
N PHE A 246 20.55 -5.79 9.10
CA PHE A 246 19.73 -6.90 9.59
C PHE A 246 20.37 -7.75 10.69
N GLU A 247 19.80 -7.68 11.91
CA GLU A 247 20.12 -8.61 12.99
C GLU A 247 19.15 -9.80 12.94
N PRO A 248 19.62 -11.04 12.72
CA PRO A 248 18.78 -12.24 12.54
C PRO A 248 17.93 -12.63 13.76
N HIS A 249 18.07 -11.94 14.90
CA HIS A 249 17.37 -12.26 16.15
C HIS A 249 15.94 -11.73 16.20
N TYR A 250 15.55 -10.81 15.32
CA TYR A 250 14.15 -10.37 15.18
C TYR A 250 13.35 -11.25 14.20
N LYS A 251 13.46 -12.58 14.36
CA LYS A 251 12.50 -13.52 13.78
C LYS A 251 11.21 -13.46 14.62
N SER A 252 10.42 -12.41 14.47
CA SER A 252 9.08 -12.40 15.07
C SER A 252 8.10 -11.50 14.34
N LEU A 253 6.96 -12.13 14.00
CA LEU A 253 5.61 -11.59 13.73
C LEU A 253 5.16 -11.40 12.28
N ILE A 254 6.02 -11.51 11.27
CA ILE A 254 5.57 -11.49 9.86
C ILE A 254 6.20 -12.67 9.11
N ASN A 255 5.38 -13.59 8.61
CA ASN A 255 5.82 -14.56 7.61
C ASN A 255 6.11 -13.78 6.32
N HIS A 256 7.36 -13.74 5.88
CA HIS A 256 7.81 -12.98 4.71
C HIS A 256 7.46 -13.65 3.37
N GLU A 257 6.88 -14.86 3.39
CA GLU A 257 6.44 -15.57 2.20
C GLU A 257 5.42 -14.70 1.41
N GLY A 258 5.87 -14.18 0.26
CA GLY A 258 5.07 -13.36 -0.65
C GLY A 258 5.38 -11.85 -0.66
N LEU A 259 6.22 -11.34 0.25
CA LEU A 259 6.61 -9.91 0.25
C LEU A 259 7.77 -9.56 -0.70
N ASP A 260 8.41 -10.57 -1.29
CA ASP A 260 9.50 -10.38 -2.26
C ASP A 260 8.98 -9.97 -3.65
N GLU A 261 7.67 -10.06 -3.89
CA GLU A 261 7.02 -9.63 -5.14
C GLU A 261 6.56 -8.15 -5.16
N PHE A 262 6.81 -7.41 -4.08
CA PHE A 262 6.44 -5.99 -3.90
C PHE A 262 7.64 -5.08 -3.63
#